data_AF-A0A7X2DBE0-F1
#
_entry.id   AF-A0A7X2DBE0-F1
#
_cell.length_a   1.000
_cell.length_b   1.000
_cell.length_c   1.000
_cell.angle_alpha   90.00
_cell.angle_beta   90.00
_cell.angle_gamma   90.00
#
_symmetry.space_group_name_H-M   'P 1'
#
loop_
_entity.id
_entity.type
_entity.pdbx_description
1 polymer ?
#
loop_
_entity_poly.entity_id
_entity_poly.type
_entity_poly.pdbx_seq_one_letter_code
_entity_poly.pdbx_strand_id
1 'polypeptide(L)'
;MRSVAIFALTLTLGVNMAYAGRLKGFNPKEAQPELSYRLAEAEFTKIDSIGFVLQPTGYKTIYDVYSDYTESPQTPMFISADLCFHTLHLMIDYTVRIIEIEELLPKLEQLTAGMLQKAHKDWKRASGGLKEAAQAEYIYFAVGARLLGQKVEL
;
A
#
# COMPACT_ATOMS: atom_id res chain seq x y z
N MET A 1 4.17 -21.77 9.10
CA MET A 1 3.50 -20.48 8.82
C MET A 1 4.25 -19.40 9.57
N ARG A 2 5.01 -18.55 8.86
CA ARG A 2 5.83 -17.49 9.45
C ARG A 2 4.95 -16.25 9.62
N SER A 3 4.73 -15.84 10.86
CA SER A 3 3.96 -14.65 11.22
C SER A 3 4.72 -13.41 10.78
N VAL A 4 4.16 -12.65 9.84
CA VAL A 4 4.68 -11.36 9.42
C VAL A 4 4.22 -10.34 10.46
N ALA A 5 5.12 -9.95 11.36
CA ALA A 5 4.87 -8.88 12.32
C ALA A 5 4.91 -7.55 11.55
N ILE A 6 3.74 -6.96 11.32
CA ILE A 6 3.62 -5.60 10.79
C ILE A 6 4.03 -4.67 11.93
N PHE A 7 5.24 -4.12 11.84
CA PHE A 7 5.71 -3.04 12.71
C PHE A 7 4.88 -1.79 12.38
N ALA A 8 3.84 -1.53 13.16
CA ALA A 8 3.13 -0.26 13.11
C ALA A 8 4.08 0.83 13.63
N LEU A 9 4.60 1.62 12.71
CA LEU A 9 5.42 2.80 12.98
C LEU A 9 4.50 3.89 13.53
N THR A 10 4.38 3.99 14.86
CA THR A 10 3.84 5.21 15.48
C THR A 10 4.90 6.30 15.32
N LEU A 11 4.83 7.01 14.19
CA LEU A 11 5.66 8.17 13.91
C LEU A 11 5.23 9.31 14.85
N THR A 12 5.66 9.25 16.10
CA THR A 12 5.84 10.46 16.89
C THR A 12 6.99 11.20 16.24
N LEU A 13 6.70 12.19 15.40
CA LEU A 13 7.51 13.40 15.18
C LEU A 13 7.02 14.15 13.93
N GLY A 14 6.91 15.48 14.01
CA GLY A 14 7.20 16.28 12.81
C GLY A 14 6.41 17.54 12.52
N VAL A 15 6.02 18.36 13.50
CA VAL A 15 6.05 19.82 13.26
C VAL A 15 6.81 20.58 14.34
N ASN A 16 7.03 20.00 15.53
CA ASN A 16 7.70 20.74 16.62
C ASN A 16 8.79 19.98 17.39
N MET A 17 9.27 18.83 16.90
CA MET A 17 10.33 18.06 17.58
C MET A 17 11.73 18.15 16.93
N ALA A 18 11.85 18.63 15.70
CA ALA A 18 13.16 19.06 15.17
C ALA A 18 13.73 20.27 15.94
N TYR A 19 12.88 20.98 16.72
CA TYR A 19 13.30 22.03 17.65
C TYR A 19 13.66 21.49 19.04
N ALA A 20 13.10 20.36 19.49
CA ALA A 20 13.21 19.90 20.88
C ALA A 20 14.63 19.44 21.25
N GLY A 21 15.35 18.77 20.35
CA GLY A 21 16.76 18.42 20.56
C GLY A 21 17.72 19.63 20.62
N ARG A 22 17.25 20.84 20.28
CA ARG A 22 17.99 22.10 20.38
C ARG A 22 17.55 23.00 21.54
N LEU A 23 16.41 22.71 22.18
CA LEU A 23 15.94 23.46 23.33
C LEU A 23 16.56 22.86 24.60
N LYS A 24 17.73 23.37 25.00
CA LYS A 24 18.22 23.16 26.36
C LYS A 24 17.10 23.51 27.34
N GLY A 25 16.59 22.53 28.08
CA GLY A 25 15.58 22.73 29.12
C GLY A 25 14.20 22.11 28.87
N PHE A 26 13.98 21.33 27.80
CA PHE A 26 12.76 20.51 27.71
C PHE A 26 12.93 19.25 28.56
N ASN A 27 12.15 19.15 29.65
CA ASN A 27 12.05 17.94 30.46
C ASN A 27 10.75 17.20 30.08
N PRO A 28 10.81 16.04 29.39
CA PRO A 28 9.63 15.28 29.00
C PRO A 28 8.74 14.90 30.19
N LYS A 29 9.33 14.72 31.39
CA LYS A 29 8.62 14.38 32.63
C LYS A 29 7.81 15.56 33.18
N GLU A 30 8.19 16.80 32.88
CA GLU A 30 7.46 18.00 33.28
C GLU A 30 6.38 18.38 32.27
N ALA A 31 6.63 18.15 30.97
CA ALA A 31 5.69 18.48 29.91
C ALA A 31 4.47 17.53 29.89
N GLN A 32 4.68 16.26 30.21
CA GLN A 32 3.62 15.26 30.35
C GLN A 32 3.94 14.35 31.55
N PRO A 33 3.47 14.70 32.76
CA PRO A 33 3.66 13.91 33.98
C PRO A 33 3.21 12.46 33.80
N GLU A 34 2.22 12.27 32.94
CA GLU A 34 1.61 10.99 32.58
C GLU A 34 2.62 9.98 31.98
N LEU A 35 3.70 10.46 31.36
CA LEU A 35 4.69 9.58 30.74
C LEU A 35 5.49 8.79 31.78
N SER A 36 5.60 9.31 33.00
CA SER A 36 6.35 8.68 34.09
C SER A 36 5.76 7.36 34.55
N TYR A 37 4.45 7.14 34.37
CA TYR A 37 3.80 5.86 34.67
C TYR A 37 3.85 4.85 33.51
N ARG A 38 4.26 5.27 32.30
CA ARG A 38 4.25 4.46 31.07
C ARG A 38 5.62 4.07 30.56
N LEU A 39 6.62 4.89 30.87
CA LEU A 39 7.97 4.76 30.35
C LEU A 39 8.96 4.44 31.46
N ALA A 40 9.86 3.51 31.21
CA ALA A 40 11.00 3.24 32.08
C ALA A 40 12.07 4.35 31.94
N GLU A 41 12.92 4.53 32.95
CA GLU A 41 14.05 5.49 32.90
C GLU A 41 14.96 5.30 31.68
N ALA A 42 15.17 4.06 31.25
CA ALA A 42 15.95 3.75 30.05
C ALA A 42 15.31 4.27 28.74
N GLU A 43 13.99 4.44 28.72
CA GLU A 43 13.23 4.97 27.57
C GLU A 43 13.30 6.49 27.52
N PHE A 44 13.32 7.18 28.68
CA PHE A 44 13.57 8.61 28.74
C PHE A 44 14.94 9.00 28.19
N THR A 45 15.99 8.24 28.52
CA THR A 45 17.34 8.47 27.95
C THR A 45 17.37 8.33 26.42
N LYS A 46 16.52 7.47 25.85
CA LYS A 46 16.38 7.35 24.39
C LYS A 46 15.63 8.54 23.79
N ILE A 47 14.60 9.03 24.47
CA ILE A 47 13.89 10.24 24.05
C ILE A 47 14.83 11.45 24.03
N ASP A 48 15.67 11.62 25.06
CA ASP A 48 16.60 12.76 25.13
C ASP A 48 17.66 12.74 24.03
N SER A 49 18.07 11.55 23.55
CA SER A 49 19.12 11.40 22.54
C SER A 49 18.58 11.30 21.10
N ILE A 50 17.45 10.63 20.90
CA ILE A 50 16.91 10.26 19.58
C ILE A 50 15.60 11.02 19.28
N GLY A 51 14.90 11.50 20.32
CA GLY A 51 13.63 12.25 20.20
C GLY A 51 12.37 11.39 20.26
N PHE A 52 12.48 10.06 20.20
CA PHE A 52 11.33 9.14 20.30
C PHE A 52 11.73 7.78 20.89
N VAL A 53 10.73 7.02 21.33
CA VAL A 53 10.88 5.64 21.78
C VAL A 53 9.80 4.75 21.15
N LEU A 54 10.16 3.52 20.79
CA LEU A 54 9.23 2.54 20.25
C LEU A 54 8.85 1.55 21.36
N GLN A 55 7.56 1.44 21.65
CA GLN A 55 7.01 0.43 22.55
C GLN A 55 6.21 -0.60 21.75
N PRO A 56 6.36 -1.91 22.03
CA PRO A 56 5.53 -2.92 21.42
C PRO A 56 4.08 -2.72 21.87
N THR A 57 3.15 -2.86 20.93
CA THR A 57 1.71 -2.70 21.19
C THR A 57 0.99 -4.02 20.95
N GLY A 58 -0.12 -4.24 21.67
CA GLY A 58 -1.04 -5.36 21.41
C GLY A 58 -2.06 -5.07 20.29
N TYR A 59 -2.09 -3.85 19.76
CA TYR A 59 -3.02 -3.46 18.71
C TYR A 59 -2.65 -4.15 17.39
N LYS A 60 -3.66 -4.67 16.69
CA LYS A 60 -3.49 -5.38 15.41
C LYS A 60 -3.63 -4.43 14.24
N THR A 61 -4.40 -3.36 14.42
CA THR A 61 -4.67 -2.35 13.40
C THR A 61 -4.56 -0.94 13.97
N ILE A 62 -4.40 0.04 13.09
CA ILE A 62 -4.48 1.46 13.46
C ILE A 62 -5.87 1.83 14.00
N TYR A 63 -6.93 1.12 13.61
CA TYR A 63 -8.28 1.33 14.13
C TYR A 63 -8.39 0.96 15.60
N ASP A 64 -7.71 -0.11 16.04
CA ASP A 64 -7.72 -0.52 17.45
C ASP A 64 -7.12 0.57 18.34
N VAL A 65 -6.09 1.27 17.84
CA VAL A 65 -5.48 2.41 18.52
C VAL A 65 -6.52 3.52 18.71
N TYR A 66 -7.23 3.92 17.65
CA TYR A 66 -8.25 4.98 17.74
C TYR A 66 -9.49 4.59 18.56
N SER A 67 -9.91 3.33 18.52
CA SER A 67 -11.04 2.82 19.33
C SER A 67 -10.73 2.85 20.83
N ASP A 68 -9.50 2.50 21.22
CA ASP A 68 -9.08 2.54 22.61
C ASP A 68 -9.07 3.98 23.18
N TYR A 69 -8.74 4.98 22.35
CA TYR A 69 -8.85 6.39 22.74
C TYR A 69 -10.30 6.81 23.08
N THR A 70 -11.29 6.32 22.33
CA THR A 70 -12.71 6.60 22.63
C THR A 70 -13.16 5.99 23.96
N GLU A 71 -12.56 4.87 24.37
CA GLU A 71 -12.92 4.17 25.61
C GLU A 71 -12.12 4.65 26.83
N SER A 72 -10.88 5.10 26.63
CA SER A 72 -9.97 5.54 27.69
C SER A 72 -9.27 6.86 27.33
N PRO A 73 -9.88 8.03 27.63
CA PRO A 73 -9.37 9.36 27.23
C PRO A 73 -8.11 9.84 27.98
N GLN A 74 -7.37 8.94 28.62
CA GLN A 74 -6.19 9.24 29.46
C GLN A 74 -4.94 9.59 28.63
N THR A 75 -4.99 9.46 27.30
CA THR A 75 -3.86 9.72 26.41
C THR A 75 -4.19 10.88 25.46
N PRO A 76 -3.30 11.87 25.28
CA PRO A 76 -3.53 12.95 24.33
C PRO A 76 -3.63 12.41 22.90
N MET A 77 -4.69 12.81 22.20
CA MET A 77 -5.00 12.31 20.86
C MET A 77 -4.06 12.91 19.81
N PHE A 78 -3.35 12.04 19.10
CA PHE A 78 -2.67 12.40 17.85
C PHE A 78 -3.59 12.10 16.67
N ILE A 79 -4.30 13.12 16.20
CA ILE A 79 -5.16 13.02 15.01
C ILE A 79 -4.25 13.20 13.79
N SER A 80 -4.08 12.12 13.02
CA SER A 80 -3.33 12.12 11.77
C SER A 80 -4.29 11.95 10.58
N ALA A 81 -3.87 12.38 9.39
CA ALA A 81 -4.60 12.10 8.15
C ALA A 81 -4.42 10.64 7.69
N ASP A 82 -3.46 9.92 8.25
CA ASP A 82 -3.05 8.58 7.81
C ASP A 82 -4.19 7.57 7.91
N LEU A 83 -5.08 7.69 8.91
CA LEU A 83 -6.26 6.82 9.02
C LEU A 83 -7.22 7.02 7.84
N CYS A 84 -7.47 8.28 7.47
CA CYS A 84 -8.32 8.64 6.35
C CYS A 84 -7.69 8.18 5.03
N PHE A 85 -6.39 8.40 4.85
CA PHE A 85 -5.68 7.96 3.65
C PHE A 85 -5.58 6.43 3.55
N HIS A 86 -5.37 5.72 4.67
CA HIS A 86 -5.37 4.26 4.68
C HIS A 86 -6.72 3.70 4.25
N THR A 87 -7.81 4.25 4.80
CA THR A 87 -9.17 3.86 4.39
C THR A 87 -9.43 4.17 2.92
N LEU A 88 -8.99 5.33 2.44
CA LEU A 88 -9.10 5.73 1.05
C LEU A 88 -8.35 4.77 0.12
N HIS A 89 -7.12 4.38 0.44
CA HIS A 89 -6.35 3.43 -0.35
C HIS A 89 -7.06 2.08 -0.46
N LEU A 90 -7.59 1.55 0.64
CA LEU A 90 -8.38 0.32 0.62
C LEU A 90 -9.60 0.46 -0.30
N MET A 91 -10.36 1.56 -0.16
CA MET A 91 -11.55 1.81 -1.00
C MET A 91 -11.21 1.89 -2.49
N ILE A 92 -10.11 2.58 -2.85
CA ILE A 92 -9.66 2.69 -4.23
C ILE A 92 -9.26 1.32 -4.76
N ASP A 93 -8.45 0.56 -4.02
CA ASP A 93 -7.99 -0.78 -4.43
C ASP A 93 -9.17 -1.72 -4.66
N TYR A 94 -10.17 -1.72 -3.78
CA TYR A 94 -11.39 -2.52 -3.96
C TYR A 94 -12.19 -2.07 -5.18
N THR A 95 -12.37 -0.76 -5.36
CA THR A 95 -13.14 -0.20 -6.47
C THR A 95 -12.50 -0.55 -7.81
N VAL A 96 -11.18 -0.37 -7.93
CA VAL A 96 -10.43 -0.68 -9.16
C VAL A 96 -10.47 -2.19 -9.43
N ARG A 97 -10.31 -3.03 -8.41
CA ARG A 97 -10.42 -4.49 -8.58
C ARG A 97 -11.79 -4.91 -9.11
N ILE A 98 -12.87 -4.33 -8.60
CA ILE A 98 -14.22 -4.61 -9.08
C ILE A 98 -14.36 -4.19 -10.54
N ILE A 99 -13.94 -2.97 -10.88
CA ILE A 99 -13.98 -2.47 -12.26
C ILE A 99 -13.13 -3.37 -13.19
N GLU A 100 -11.97 -3.81 -12.74
CA GLU A 100 -11.08 -4.69 -13.49
C GLU A 100 -11.74 -6.02 -13.80
N ILE A 101 -12.32 -6.68 -12.79
CA ILE A 101 -12.92 -8.01 -12.94
C ILE A 101 -14.23 -7.94 -13.74
N GLU A 102 -15.10 -6.98 -13.42
CA GLU A 102 -16.46 -6.94 -13.97
C GLU A 102 -16.51 -6.31 -15.37
N GLU A 103 -15.65 -5.32 -15.65
CA GLU A 103 -15.75 -4.54 -16.89
C GLU A 103 -14.50 -4.65 -17.77
N LEU A 104 -13.30 -4.44 -17.22
CA LEU A 104 -12.10 -4.32 -18.06
C LEU A 104 -11.60 -5.66 -18.58
N LEU A 105 -11.54 -6.68 -17.72
CA LEU A 105 -11.03 -8.00 -18.08
C LEU A 105 -11.88 -8.65 -19.19
N PRO A 106 -13.23 -8.71 -19.09
CA PRO A 106 -14.04 -9.30 -20.17
C PRO A 106 -13.89 -8.54 -21.50
N LYS A 107 -13.80 -7.20 -21.46
CA LYS A 107 -13.59 -6.39 -22.67
C LYS A 107 -12.20 -6.61 -23.26
N LEU A 108 -11.18 -6.76 -22.42
CA LEU A 108 -9.81 -7.06 -22.84
C LEU A 108 -9.71 -8.44 -23.49
N GLU A 109 -10.38 -9.44 -22.92
CA GLU A 109 -10.47 -10.79 -23.50
C GLU A 109 -11.11 -10.77 -24.88
N GLN A 110 -12.24 -10.06 -25.03
CA GLN A 110 -12.93 -9.90 -26.31
C GLN A 110 -12.07 -9.17 -27.34
N LEU A 111 -11.45 -8.06 -26.95
CA LEU A 111 -10.56 -7.28 -27.81
C LEU A 111 -9.38 -8.15 -28.29
N THR A 112 -8.74 -8.86 -27.37
CA THR A 112 -7.58 -9.69 -27.68
C THR A 112 -7.95 -10.83 -28.62
N ALA A 113 -9.09 -11.51 -28.38
CA ALA A 113 -9.58 -12.56 -29.27
C ALA A 113 -9.90 -12.03 -30.68
N GLY A 114 -10.55 -10.87 -30.78
CA GLY A 114 -10.86 -10.21 -32.05
C GLY A 114 -9.60 -9.82 -32.82
N MET A 115 -8.63 -9.21 -32.14
CA MET A 115 -7.35 -8.82 -32.74
C MET A 115 -6.53 -10.03 -33.17
N LEU A 116 -6.47 -11.09 -32.37
CA LEU A 116 -5.82 -12.35 -32.72
C LEU A 116 -6.42 -12.95 -34.00
N GLN A 117 -7.76 -13.00 -34.10
CA GLN A 117 -8.44 -13.53 -35.27
C GLN A 117 -8.15 -12.70 -36.52
N LYS A 118 -8.11 -11.36 -36.39
CA LYS A 118 -7.76 -10.46 -37.49
C LYS A 118 -6.31 -10.66 -37.92
N ALA A 119 -5.37 -10.62 -36.98
CA ALA A 119 -3.95 -10.80 -37.23
C ALA A 119 -3.65 -12.15 -37.90
N HIS A 120 -4.34 -13.22 -37.51
CA HIS A 120 -4.22 -14.53 -38.18
C HIS A 120 -4.67 -14.49 -39.65
N LYS A 121 -5.78 -13.81 -39.95
CA LYS A 121 -6.28 -13.64 -41.33
C LYS A 121 -5.31 -12.82 -42.15
N ASP A 122 -4.79 -11.74 -41.58
CA ASP A 122 -3.86 -10.85 -42.26
C ASP A 122 -2.53 -11.55 -42.52
N TRP A 123 -2.01 -12.31 -41.56
CA TRP A 123 -0.85 -13.16 -41.76
C TRP A 123 -1.08 -14.16 -42.89
N LYS A 124 -2.22 -14.86 -42.94
CA LYS A 124 -2.54 -15.81 -44.02
C LYS A 124 -2.60 -15.16 -45.40
N ARG A 125 -3.03 -13.90 -45.49
CA ARG A 125 -3.16 -13.14 -46.75
C ARG A 125 -1.88 -12.43 -47.17
N ALA A 126 -1.03 -12.07 -46.21
CA ALA A 126 0.23 -11.38 -46.47
C ALA A 126 1.17 -12.24 -47.31
N SER A 127 1.98 -11.56 -48.14
CA SER A 127 2.99 -12.18 -49.00
C SER A 127 4.19 -11.24 -49.15
N GLY A 128 5.31 -11.78 -49.64
CA GLY A 128 6.56 -11.03 -49.77
C GLY A 128 7.06 -10.50 -48.42
N GLY A 129 7.65 -9.30 -48.41
CA GLY A 129 8.25 -8.69 -47.22
C GLY A 129 7.26 -8.36 -46.09
N LEU A 130 5.95 -8.34 -46.35
CA LEU A 130 4.93 -8.07 -45.32
C LEU A 130 4.56 -9.30 -44.49
N LYS A 131 4.95 -10.51 -44.95
CA LYS A 131 4.58 -11.77 -44.29
C LYS A 131 5.16 -11.89 -42.88
N GLU A 132 6.41 -11.47 -42.71
CA GLU A 132 7.12 -11.55 -41.42
C GLU A 132 6.52 -10.56 -40.40
N ALA A 133 6.25 -9.32 -40.82
CA ALA A 133 5.59 -8.33 -39.97
C ALA A 133 4.19 -8.79 -39.52
N ALA A 134 3.40 -9.36 -40.44
CA ALA A 134 2.07 -9.89 -40.11
C ALA A 134 2.17 -11.12 -39.18
N GLN A 135 3.22 -11.92 -39.28
CA GLN A 135 3.48 -13.02 -38.37
C GLN A 135 3.81 -12.52 -36.96
N ALA A 136 4.64 -11.48 -36.84
CA ALA A 136 4.97 -10.88 -35.55
C ALA A 136 3.75 -10.30 -34.84
N GLU A 137 2.85 -9.63 -35.58
CA GLU A 137 1.57 -9.14 -35.05
C GLU A 137 0.70 -10.29 -34.51
N TYR A 138 0.59 -11.38 -35.29
CA TYR A 138 -0.14 -12.56 -34.86
C TYR A 138 0.44 -13.16 -33.56
N ILE A 139 1.76 -13.31 -33.50
CA ILE A 139 2.44 -13.84 -32.30
C ILE A 139 2.23 -12.91 -31.10
N TYR A 140 2.28 -11.59 -31.29
CA TYR A 140 2.05 -10.61 -30.23
C TYR A 140 0.68 -10.81 -29.56
N PHE A 141 -0.39 -10.89 -30.36
CA PHE A 141 -1.72 -11.15 -29.81
C PHE A 141 -1.89 -12.59 -29.30
N ALA A 142 -1.19 -13.56 -29.86
CA ALA A 142 -1.24 -14.94 -29.42
C ALA A 142 -0.64 -15.12 -28.01
N VAL A 143 0.46 -14.43 -27.71
CA VAL A 143 1.05 -14.38 -26.36
C VAL A 143 0.07 -13.75 -25.37
N GLY A 144 -0.51 -12.59 -25.73
CA GLY A 144 -1.51 -11.91 -24.90
C GLY A 144 -2.72 -12.80 -24.59
N ALA A 145 -3.28 -13.45 -25.61
CA ALA A 145 -4.40 -14.38 -25.47
C ALA A 145 -4.05 -15.57 -24.55
N ARG A 146 -2.84 -16.13 -24.67
CA ARG A 146 -2.40 -17.22 -23.80
C ARG A 146 -2.21 -16.80 -22.34
N LEU A 147 -1.73 -15.59 -22.09
CA LEU A 147 -1.63 -15.02 -20.74
C LEU A 147 -3.01 -14.80 -20.10
N LEU A 148 -4.02 -14.47 -20.92
CA LEU A 148 -5.43 -14.40 -20.50
C LEU A 148 -6.10 -15.79 -20.38
N GLY A 149 -5.35 -16.88 -20.52
CA GLY A 149 -5.89 -18.24 -20.41
C GLY A 149 -6.69 -18.72 -21.63
N GLN A 150 -6.69 -17.97 -22.73
CA GLN A 150 -7.35 -18.37 -23.97
C GLN A 150 -6.53 -19.48 -24.67
N LYS A 151 -7.23 -20.42 -25.31
CA LYS A 151 -6.58 -21.45 -26.12
C LYS A 151 -6.12 -20.85 -27.44
N VAL A 152 -4.81 -20.88 -27.68
CA VAL A 152 -4.20 -20.44 -28.93
C VAL A 152 -3.37 -21.59 -29.49
N GLU A 153 -3.57 -21.90 -30.77
CA GLU A 153 -2.68 -22.77 -31.55
C GLU A 153 -1.56 -21.90 -32.10
N LEU A 154 -0.34 -22.11 -31.61
CA LEU A 154 0.88 -21.40 -32.03
C LEU A 154 1.63 -22.21 -33.10
#